data_AF-A0A3N5RY08-F1
#
_entry.id   AF-A0A3N5RY08-F1
#
_cell.length_a   1.000
_cell.length_b   1.000
_cell.length_c   1.000
_cell.angle_alpha   90.00
_cell.angle_beta   90.00
_cell.angle_gamma   90.00
#
_symmetry.space_group_name_H-M   'P 1'
#
loop_
_entity.id
_entity.type
_entity.pdbx_description
1 polymer ?
#
loop_
_entity_poly.entity_id
_entity_poly.type
_entity_poly.pdbx_seq_one_letter_code
_entity_poly.pdbx_strand_id
1 'polypeptide(L)'
;MIARTPRERELYESRLKMERDEAARLELAMAEGVAKGRAEGRVEGRTEGRVEGAYAGRIQILQQLLGLPESSPQDLAAMGIEKMSELAERLQAQLRARR
;
A
#
# COMPACT_ATOMS: atom_id res chain seq x y z
N MET A 1 -31.68 -33.07 -23.11
CA MET A 1 -32.90 -33.01 -23.93
C MET A 1 -33.00 -31.62 -24.53
N ILE A 2 -33.05 -31.51 -25.85
CA ILE A 2 -33.14 -30.25 -26.59
C ILE A 2 -34.59 -29.75 -26.50
N ALA A 3 -34.79 -28.49 -26.10
CA ALA A 3 -36.10 -27.85 -25.92
C ALA A 3 -36.98 -28.03 -27.17
N ARG A 4 -38.16 -28.66 -27.02
CA ARG A 4 -39.00 -29.09 -28.16
C ARG A 4 -40.01 -28.02 -28.59
N THR A 5 -40.14 -26.90 -27.86
CA THR A 5 -41.01 -25.77 -28.25
C THR A 5 -40.29 -24.41 -28.19
N PRO A 6 -40.70 -23.42 -29.01
CA PRO A 6 -40.10 -22.08 -29.01
C PRO A 6 -40.11 -21.40 -27.63
N ARG A 7 -41.18 -21.61 -26.84
CA ARG A 7 -41.32 -21.03 -25.50
C ARG A 7 -40.40 -21.67 -24.46
N GLU A 8 -40.18 -22.98 -24.52
CA GLU A 8 -39.20 -23.65 -23.65
C GLU A 8 -37.77 -23.23 -23.95
N ARG A 9 -37.47 -23.00 -25.24
CA ARG A 9 -36.18 -22.47 -25.67
C ARG A 9 -35.94 -21.05 -25.13
N GLU A 10 -36.94 -20.18 -25.21
CA GLU A 10 -36.86 -18.82 -24.68
C GLU A 10 -36.67 -18.80 -23.16
N LEU A 11 -37.39 -19.64 -22.41
CA LEU A 11 -37.20 -19.77 -20.96
C LEU A 11 -35.82 -20.32 -20.60
N TYR A 12 -35.30 -21.28 -21.37
CA TYR A 12 -33.96 -21.82 -21.20
C TYR A 12 -32.87 -20.77 -21.50
N GLU A 13 -33.02 -20.01 -22.59
CA GLU A 13 -32.11 -18.93 -22.96
C GLU A 13 -32.14 -17.78 -21.92
N SER A 14 -33.32 -17.43 -21.41
CA SER A 14 -33.49 -16.43 -20.35
C SER A 14 -32.81 -16.85 -19.05
N ARG A 15 -32.94 -18.12 -18.65
CA ARG A 15 -32.27 -18.66 -17.46
C ARG A 15 -30.76 -18.66 -17.63
N LEU A 16 -30.27 -19.11 -18.78
CA LEU A 16 -28.84 -19.12 -19.09
C LEU A 16 -28.25 -17.70 -19.11
N LYS A 17 -29.04 -16.71 -19.57
CA LYS A 17 -28.64 -15.30 -19.53
C LYS A 17 -28.53 -14.79 -18.10
N MET A 18 -29.51 -15.09 -17.23
CA MET A 18 -29.42 -14.73 -15.81
C MET A 18 -28.19 -15.33 -15.13
N GLU A 19 -27.92 -16.63 -15.33
CA GLU A 19 -26.75 -17.29 -14.75
C GLU A 19 -25.44 -16.66 -15.24
N ARG A 20 -25.37 -16.26 -16.51
CA ARG A 20 -24.20 -15.54 -17.07
C ARG A 20 -24.06 -14.13 -16.50
N ASP A 21 -25.16 -13.41 -16.34
CA ASP A 21 -25.14 -12.06 -15.76
C ASP A 21 -24.72 -12.10 -14.29
N GLU A 22 -25.16 -13.11 -13.53
CA GLU A 22 -24.73 -13.36 -12.15
C GLU A 22 -23.24 -13.74 -12.07
N ALA A 23 -22.78 -14.65 -12.94
CA ALA A 23 -21.37 -15.03 -13.01
C ALA A 23 -20.48 -13.81 -13.38
N ALA A 24 -20.91 -13.00 -14.35
CA ALA A 24 -20.19 -11.80 -14.76
C ALA A 24 -20.12 -10.75 -13.64
N ARG A 25 -21.20 -10.59 -12.86
CA ARG A 25 -21.20 -9.70 -11.68
C ARG A 25 -20.22 -10.16 -10.61
N LEU A 26 -20.17 -11.46 -10.32
CA LEU A 26 -19.23 -12.02 -9.35
C LEU A 26 -17.78 -11.86 -9.81
N GLU A 27 -17.51 -12.12 -11.09
CA GLU A 27 -16.18 -11.95 -11.68
C GLU A 27 -15.72 -10.48 -11.63
N LEU A 28 -16.62 -9.55 -11.97
CA LEU A 28 -16.35 -8.12 -11.87
C LEU A 28 -16.03 -7.71 -10.42
N ALA A 29 -16.84 -8.14 -9.45
CA ALA A 29 -16.63 -7.82 -8.05
C ALA A 29 -15.29 -8.35 -7.52
N MET A 30 -14.88 -9.56 -7.93
CA MET A 30 -13.56 -10.10 -7.59
C MET A 30 -12.43 -9.30 -8.24
N ALA A 31 -12.57 -8.95 -9.52
CA ALA A 31 -11.58 -8.15 -10.24
C ALA A 31 -11.41 -6.76 -9.62
N GLU A 32 -12.50 -6.09 -9.26
CA GLU A 32 -12.49 -4.81 -8.54
C GLU A 32 -11.84 -4.93 -7.16
N GLY A 33 -12.15 -6.00 -6.41
CA GLY A 33 -11.52 -6.27 -5.11
C GLY A 33 -10.00 -6.43 -5.21
N VAL A 34 -9.51 -7.19 -6.18
CA VAL A 34 -8.06 -7.36 -6.43
C VAL A 34 -7.42 -6.05 -6.89
N ALA A 35 -8.09 -5.29 -7.76
CA ALA A 35 -7.59 -4.02 -8.26
C ALA A 35 -7.47 -2.99 -7.12
N LYS A 36 -8.49 -2.90 -6.25
CA LYS A 36 -8.50 -2.03 -5.08
C LYS A 36 -7.41 -2.40 -4.09
N GLY A 37 -7.29 -3.68 -3.72
CA GLY A 37 -6.24 -4.14 -2.81
C GLY A 37 -4.82 -3.85 -3.32
N ARG A 38 -4.57 -4.02 -4.63
CA ARG A 38 -3.28 -3.64 -5.26
C ARG A 38 -3.05 -2.13 -5.32
N ALA A 39 -4.11 -1.33 -5.41
CA ALA A 39 -4.00 0.12 -5.39
C ALA A 39 -3.66 0.62 -3.98
N GLU A 40 -4.39 0.14 -2.97
CA GLU A 40 -4.19 0.48 -1.56
C GLU A 40 -2.78 0.10 -1.09
N GLY A 41 -2.34 -1.15 -1.31
CA GLY A 41 -0.99 -1.58 -0.90
C GLY A 41 0.15 -0.82 -1.59
N ARG A 42 -0.05 -0.32 -2.82
CA ARG A 42 0.93 0.56 -3.49
C ARG A 42 0.93 1.98 -2.95
N VAL A 43 -0.20 2.48 -2.47
CA VAL A 43 -0.29 3.81 -1.85
C VAL A 43 0.38 3.76 -0.49
N GLU A 44 0.00 2.80 0.36
CA GLU A 44 0.55 2.60 1.70
C GLU A 44 2.07 2.41 1.68
N GLY A 45 2.57 1.48 0.84
CA GLY A 45 4.01 1.25 0.72
C GLY A 45 4.80 2.46 0.19
N ARG A 46 4.20 3.31 -0.66
CA ARG A 46 4.84 4.56 -1.11
C ARG A 46 4.83 5.63 -0.02
N THR A 47 3.77 5.72 0.77
CA THR A 47 3.68 6.69 1.86
C THR A 47 4.66 6.35 2.97
N GLU A 48 4.72 5.08 3.39
CA GLU A 48 5.66 4.60 4.41
C GLU A 48 7.10 4.80 3.95
N GLY A 49 7.46 4.34 2.75
CA GLY A 49 8.82 4.49 2.23
C GLY A 49 9.27 5.95 2.04
N ARG A 50 8.35 6.87 1.72
CA ARG A 50 8.67 8.31 1.67
C ARG A 50 8.95 8.89 3.06
N VAL A 51 8.15 8.52 4.05
CA VAL A 51 8.30 9.02 5.42
C VAL A 51 9.60 8.48 6.03
N GLU A 52 9.86 7.19 5.89
CA GLU A 52 11.13 6.58 6.32
C GLU A 52 12.33 7.24 5.65
N GLY A 53 12.29 7.44 4.33
CA GLY A 53 13.38 8.11 3.60
C GLY A 53 13.65 9.55 4.08
N ALA A 54 12.58 10.30 4.39
CA ALA A 54 12.71 11.67 4.90
C ALA A 54 13.38 11.72 6.28
N TYR A 55 12.99 10.83 7.19
CA TYR A 55 13.62 10.75 8.50
C TYR A 55 15.06 10.22 8.42
N ALA A 56 15.32 9.21 7.59
CA ALA A 56 16.66 8.64 7.43
C ALA A 56 17.65 9.71 6.95
N GLY A 57 17.29 10.46 5.90
CA GLY A 57 18.11 11.55 5.39
C GLY A 57 18.32 12.67 6.42
N ARG A 58 17.28 13.05 7.16
CA ARG A 58 17.41 14.05 8.24
C ARG A 58 18.36 13.60 9.35
N ILE A 59 18.26 12.35 9.78
CA ILE A 59 19.13 11.77 10.81
C ILE A 59 20.58 11.74 10.35
N GLN A 60 20.85 11.26 9.13
CA GLN A 60 22.21 11.19 8.57
C GLN A 60 22.86 12.57 8.49
N ILE A 61 22.13 13.58 7.98
CA ILE A 61 22.62 14.97 7.94
C ILE A 61 22.94 15.46 9.35
N LEU A 62 22.06 15.23 10.32
CA LEU A 62 22.30 15.67 11.70
C LEU A 62 23.49 14.94 12.35
N GLN A 63 23.66 13.65 12.09
CA GLN A 63 24.83 12.87 12.54
C GLN A 63 26.11 13.45 11.95
N GLN A 64 26.13 13.72 10.64
CA GLN A 64 27.27 14.33 9.96
C GLN A 64 27.62 15.71 10.54
N LEU A 65 26.62 16.58 10.75
CA LEU A 65 26.81 17.91 11.35
C LEU A 65 27.32 17.85 12.79
N LEU A 66 26.98 16.79 13.53
CA LEU A 66 27.44 16.56 14.90
C LEU A 66 28.80 15.85 14.97
N GLY A 67 29.30 15.31 13.85
CA GLY A 67 30.50 14.47 13.80
C GLY A 67 30.29 13.07 14.41
N LEU A 68 29.05 12.56 14.36
CA LEU A 68 28.68 11.23 14.80
C LEU A 68 28.78 10.23 13.63
N PRO A 69 28.99 8.94 13.90
CA PRO A 69 28.90 7.91 12.86
C PRO A 69 27.49 7.88 12.25
N GLU A 70 27.44 7.85 10.92
CA GLU A 70 26.19 7.78 10.17
C GLU A 70 25.54 6.40 10.30
N SER A 71 24.25 6.38 10.58
CA SER A 71 23.46 5.14 10.59
C SER A 71 23.08 4.74 9.17
N SER A 72 23.04 3.43 8.90
CA SER A 72 22.55 2.95 7.60
C SER A 72 21.05 3.20 7.47
N PRO A 73 20.52 3.49 6.26
CA PRO A 73 19.08 3.64 6.05
C PRO A 73 18.29 2.40 6.46
N GLN A 74 18.87 1.21 6.32
CA GLN A 74 18.25 -0.05 6.71
C GLN A 74 18.08 -0.16 8.22
N ASP A 75 19.10 0.20 9.00
CA ASP A 75 19.03 0.19 10.46
C ASP A 75 18.02 1.22 10.98
N LEU A 76 17.94 2.39 10.31
CA LEU A 76 16.97 3.43 10.63
C LEU A 76 15.54 3.00 10.27
N ALA A 77 15.32 2.36 9.13
CA ALA A 77 14.00 1.81 8.78
C ALA A 77 13.58 0.71 9.77
N ALA A 78 14.51 -0.17 10.18
CA ALA A 78 14.23 -1.28 11.09
C ALA A 78 13.77 -0.85 12.49
N MET A 79 14.10 0.37 12.95
CA MET A 79 13.62 0.89 14.24
C MET A 79 12.22 1.53 14.16
N GLY A 80 11.72 1.81 12.96
CA GLY A 80 10.40 2.38 12.72
C GLY A 80 10.33 3.91 12.83
N ILE A 81 9.32 4.48 12.18
CA ILE A 81 9.14 5.93 11.98
C ILE A 81 9.13 6.71 13.31
N GLU A 82 8.46 6.19 14.34
CA GLU A 82 8.35 6.85 15.65
C GLU A 82 9.75 7.06 16.29
N LYS A 83 10.55 6.00 16.35
CA LYS A 83 11.91 6.06 16.91
C LYS A 83 12.84 6.93 16.06
N MET A 84 12.67 6.91 14.73
CA MET A 84 13.42 7.80 13.85
C MET A 84 13.07 9.27 14.11
N SER A 85 11.80 9.59 14.35
CA SER A 85 11.37 10.93 14.70
C SER A 85 12.01 11.41 16.00
N GLU A 86 11.93 10.60 17.06
CA GLU A 86 12.56 10.90 18.35
C GLU A 86 14.07 11.11 18.22
N LEU A 87 14.75 10.26 17.43
CA LEU A 87 16.18 10.37 17.17
C LEU A 87 16.51 11.67 16.44
N ALA A 88 15.75 12.02 15.40
CA ALA A 88 15.95 13.26 14.65
C ALA A 88 15.77 14.50 15.53
N GLU A 89 14.76 14.51 16.41
CA GLU A 89 14.54 15.60 17.37
C GLU A 89 15.68 15.72 18.37
N ARG A 90 16.13 14.60 18.93
CA ARG A 90 17.27 14.56 19.86
C ARG A 90 18.55 15.10 19.22
N LEU A 91 18.88 14.66 18.02
CA LEU A 91 20.07 15.13 17.30
C LEU A 91 19.96 16.62 16.95
N GLN A 92 18.78 17.08 16.55
CA GLN A 92 18.55 18.50 16.30
C GLN A 92 18.71 19.35 17.57
N ALA A 93 18.21 18.87 18.71
CA ALA A 93 18.39 19.56 19.99
C ALA A 93 19.88 19.64 20.38
N GLN A 94 20.64 18.56 20.21
CA GLN A 94 22.09 18.54 20.44
C GLN A 94 22.83 19.53 19.54
N LEU A 95 22.47 19.61 18.26
CA LEU A 95 23.09 20.54 17.31
C LEU A 95 22.81 21.99 17.69
N ARG A 96 21.59 22.29 18.16
CA ARG A 96 21.23 23.62 18.65
C ARG A 96 21.98 24.00 19.92
N ALA A 97 22.20 23.06 20.83
CA ALA A 97 22.93 23.30 22.07
C ALA A 97 24.45 23.52 21.86
N ARG A 98 24.98 23.20 20.66
CA ARG A 98 26.39 23.47 20.28
C ARG A 98 26.63 24.89 19.74
N ARG A 99 25.58 25.64 19.42
CA ARG A 99 25.66 27.04 18.97
C ARG A 99 25.59 27.97 20.16
#